data_AF-A0A936LLY6-F1
#
_entry.id   AF-A0A936LLY6-F1
#
_cell.length_a   1.000
_cell.length_b   1.000
_cell.length_c   1.000
_cell.angle_alpha   90.00
_cell.angle_beta   90.00
_cell.angle_gamma   90.00
#
_symmetry.space_group_name_H-M   'P 1'
#
loop_
_entity.id
_entity.type
_entity.pdbx_description
1 polymer ?
#
loop_
_entity_poly.entity_id
_entity_poly.type
_entity_poly.pdbx_seq_one_letter_code
_entity_poly.pdbx_strand_id
1 'polypeptide(L)'
;MKEIKDIPIASLKRIGLFDIPILHHGFEDHKRDYFFIVESGTKEHTGRFKLLFTHCFDLTYRHKFADPASPDLLRRSWDDSLTKPEGIGKENAYWWGQGFTIAYPGFSYDPDSAKAKEMTEICQRPMYAIKLETEHYEINFIFHDFRFEHLSNDHPISDGVFIKPGPNVFIHKLFNKNR
;
A
#
# COMPACT_ATOMS: atom_id res chain seq x y z
N MET A 1 -25.82 16.14 -20.03
CA MET A 1 -25.54 14.88 -19.31
C MET A 1 -24.03 14.76 -19.24
N LYS A 2 -23.41 15.03 -18.08
CA LYS A 2 -21.94 14.95 -17.96
C LYS A 2 -21.55 13.47 -18.05
N GLU A 3 -20.63 13.14 -18.95
CA GLU A 3 -19.98 11.83 -19.00
C GLU A 3 -19.56 11.43 -17.59
N ILE A 4 -20.00 10.24 -17.18
CA ILE A 4 -19.54 9.60 -15.97
C ILE A 4 -18.06 9.28 -16.24
N LYS A 5 -17.16 10.19 -15.81
CA LYS A 5 -15.73 9.90 -15.72
C LYS A 5 -15.57 8.63 -14.89
N ASP A 6 -14.74 7.71 -15.36
CA ASP A 6 -14.48 6.39 -14.79
C ASP A 6 -14.64 6.34 -13.26
N ILE A 7 -15.40 5.37 -12.77
CA ILE A 7 -15.54 5.10 -11.34
C ILE A 7 -14.11 4.90 -10.78
N PRO A 8 -13.69 5.64 -9.74
CA PRO A 8 -12.34 5.58 -9.19
C PRO A 8 -11.83 4.15 -8.93
N ILE A 9 -12.72 3.24 -8.53
CA ILE A 9 -12.43 1.82 -8.31
C ILE A 9 -12.03 1.05 -9.57
N ALA A 10 -12.66 1.34 -10.71
CA ALA A 10 -12.29 0.70 -11.98
C ALA A 10 -10.87 1.12 -12.38
N SER A 11 -10.51 2.38 -12.14
CA SER A 11 -9.14 2.88 -12.31
C SER A 11 -8.15 2.22 -11.36
N LEU A 12 -8.50 2.02 -10.08
CA LEU A 12 -7.66 1.30 -9.12
C LEU A 12 -7.38 -0.14 -9.55
N LYS A 13 -8.42 -0.87 -10.02
CA LYS A 13 -8.26 -2.25 -10.51
C LYS A 13 -7.37 -2.35 -11.74
N ARG A 14 -7.43 -1.36 -12.65
CA ARG A 14 -6.61 -1.33 -13.88
C ARG A 14 -5.12 -1.16 -13.60
N ILE A 15 -4.74 -0.45 -12.54
CA ILE A 15 -3.33 -0.16 -12.26
C ILE A 15 -2.60 -1.38 -11.67
N GLY A 16 -3.33 -2.40 -11.20
CA GLY A 16 -2.72 -3.64 -10.71
C GLY A 16 -1.83 -3.40 -9.48
N LEU A 17 -2.34 -2.67 -8.48
CA LEU A 17 -1.62 -2.25 -7.26
C LEU A 17 -1.39 -3.40 -6.24
N PHE A 18 -1.09 -4.60 -6.75
CA PHE A 18 -0.71 -5.78 -5.99
C PHE A 18 0.80 -5.94 -6.10
N ASP A 19 1.48 -6.35 -5.02
CA ASP A 19 2.93 -6.55 -5.03
C ASP A 19 3.68 -5.29 -5.49
N ILE A 20 3.39 -4.12 -4.89
CA ILE A 20 4.11 -2.88 -5.20
C ILE A 20 4.83 -2.34 -3.96
N PRO A 21 6.08 -1.85 -4.10
CA PRO A 21 6.77 -1.14 -3.04
C PRO A 21 6.11 0.20 -2.77
N ILE A 22 5.73 0.44 -1.53
CA ILE A 22 5.33 1.74 -0.99
C ILE A 22 6.56 2.36 -0.34
N LEU A 23 7.00 3.48 -0.89
CA LEU A 23 8.15 4.23 -0.38
C LEU A 23 7.73 5.23 0.70
N HIS A 24 6.64 5.95 0.42
CA HIS A 24 6.12 6.97 1.31
C HIS A 24 4.60 6.99 1.28
N HIS A 25 3.99 7.43 2.37
CA HIS A 25 2.57 7.73 2.39
C HIS A 25 2.27 8.78 3.46
N GLY A 26 1.18 9.50 3.30
CA GLY A 26 0.80 10.55 4.25
C GLY A 26 -0.24 11.50 3.69
N PHE A 27 -0.55 12.53 4.47
CA PHE A 27 -1.41 13.60 4.02
C PHE A 27 -0.63 14.65 3.22
N GLU A 28 -1.27 15.19 2.19
CA GLU A 28 -0.82 16.42 1.51
C GLU A 28 -0.76 17.60 2.49
N ASP A 29 -0.16 18.71 2.07
CA ASP A 29 0.04 19.89 2.91
C ASP A 29 -1.26 20.49 3.44
N HIS A 30 -2.35 20.44 2.65
CA HIS A 30 -3.68 20.88 3.07
C HIS A 30 -4.44 19.86 3.94
N LYS A 31 -3.79 18.76 4.34
CA LYS A 31 -4.25 17.77 5.35
C LYS A 31 -5.59 17.07 5.08
N ARG A 32 -6.12 17.16 3.87
CA ARG A 32 -7.38 16.50 3.47
C ARG A 32 -7.17 15.30 2.55
N ASP A 33 -6.19 15.38 1.67
CA ASP A 33 -5.96 14.36 0.66
C ASP A 33 -4.77 13.49 1.10
N TYR A 34 -4.87 12.19 0.86
CA TYR A 34 -3.88 11.20 1.29
C TYR A 34 -3.15 10.64 0.08
N PHE A 35 -1.84 10.51 0.15
CA PHE A 35 -1.04 10.01 -0.95
C PHE A 35 -0.18 8.82 -0.57
N PHE A 36 0.18 8.06 -1.60
CA PHE A 36 1.27 7.09 -1.57
C PHE A 36 2.25 7.40 -2.69
N ILE A 37 3.53 7.25 -2.41
CA ILE A 37 4.59 7.18 -3.42
C ILE A 37 4.96 5.72 -3.54
N VAL A 38 4.77 5.19 -4.75
CA VAL A 38 4.99 3.76 -5.05
C VAL A 38 5.93 3.62 -6.22
N GLU A 39 6.59 2.47 -6.32
CA GLU A 39 7.25 2.05 -7.54
C GLU A 39 6.49 0.88 -8.17
N SER A 40 6.52 0.80 -9.49
CA SER A 40 6.01 -0.34 -10.23
C SER A 40 7.01 -0.72 -11.31
N GLY A 41 7.29 -2.02 -11.40
CA GLY A 41 8.07 -2.64 -12.48
C GLY A 41 7.20 -3.41 -13.46
N THR A 42 5.88 -3.22 -13.44
CA THR A 42 4.96 -3.93 -14.35
C THR A 42 5.12 -3.43 -15.78
N LYS A 43 4.76 -4.28 -16.76
CA LYS A 43 4.86 -3.93 -18.19
C LYS A 43 4.00 -2.73 -18.59
N GLU A 44 2.87 -2.52 -17.91
CA GLU A 44 1.92 -1.45 -18.22
C GLU A 44 2.29 -0.14 -17.50
N HIS A 45 2.90 -0.24 -16.32
CA HIS A 45 3.27 0.88 -15.48
C HIS A 45 4.67 0.68 -14.92
N THR A 46 5.67 1.23 -15.61
CA THR A 46 7.07 1.21 -15.14
C THR A 46 7.46 2.59 -14.62
N GLY A 47 8.05 2.64 -13.42
CA GLY A 47 8.55 3.89 -12.81
C GLY A 47 8.02 4.12 -11.40
N ARG A 48 8.09 5.37 -10.96
CA ARG A 48 7.59 5.88 -9.68
C ARG A 48 6.33 6.68 -9.89
N PHE A 49 5.34 6.45 -9.03
CA PHE A 49 4.01 7.01 -9.15
C PHE A 49 3.51 7.60 -7.84
N LYS A 50 2.70 8.65 -7.94
CA LYS A 50 1.87 9.16 -6.84
C LYS A 50 0.46 8.61 -6.98
N LEU A 51 0.02 7.91 -5.95
CA LEU A 51 -1.37 7.50 -5.76
C LEU A 51 -2.03 8.56 -4.87
N LEU A 52 -2.93 9.39 -5.39
CA LEU A 52 -3.57 10.45 -4.62
C LEU A 52 -5.05 10.14 -4.41
N PHE A 53 -5.45 10.05 -3.14
CA PHE A 53 -6.83 9.84 -2.70
C PHE A 53 -7.36 11.14 -2.12
N THR A 54 -8.37 11.70 -2.78
CA THR A 54 -8.90 13.03 -2.42
C THR A 54 -10.11 12.94 -1.51
N HIS A 55 -10.27 13.97 -0.67
CA HIS A 55 -11.36 14.08 0.30
C HIS A 55 -11.40 12.86 1.23
N CYS A 56 -10.25 12.56 1.84
CA CYS A 56 -10.11 11.46 2.79
C CYS A 56 -10.70 11.88 4.14
N PHE A 57 -11.90 11.42 4.48
CA PHE A 57 -12.61 11.85 5.70
C PHE A 57 -12.46 10.88 6.87
N ASP A 58 -12.12 9.62 6.58
CA ASP A 58 -11.89 8.60 7.59
C ASP A 58 -10.64 7.81 7.19
N LEU A 59 -9.73 7.62 8.14
CA LEU A 59 -8.52 6.83 7.96
C LEU A 59 -8.14 6.17 9.29
N THR A 60 -7.98 4.86 9.25
CA THR A 60 -7.44 4.05 10.34
C THR A 60 -6.12 3.46 9.92
N TYR A 61 -5.14 3.48 10.83
CA TYR A 61 -3.81 2.94 10.62
C TYR A 61 -3.50 1.94 11.72
N ARG A 62 -3.03 0.75 11.35
CA ARG A 62 -2.68 -0.31 12.31
C ARG A 62 -1.38 -0.97 11.89
N HIS A 63 -0.39 -0.98 12.77
CA HIS A 63 0.79 -1.82 12.57
C HIS A 63 0.44 -3.30 12.78
N LYS A 64 0.83 -4.16 11.84
CA LYS A 64 0.60 -5.61 11.93
C LYS A 64 1.48 -6.28 13.00
N PHE A 65 2.65 -5.72 13.30
CA PHE A 65 3.50 -6.22 14.38
C PHE A 65 2.99 -5.88 15.79
N ALA A 66 2.03 -4.95 15.90
CA ALA A 66 1.35 -4.66 17.15
C ALA A 66 0.30 -5.73 17.49
N ASP A 67 0.64 -7.00 17.24
CA ASP A 67 -0.15 -8.15 17.61
C ASP A 67 0.18 -8.52 19.07
N PRO A 68 -0.78 -8.42 20.00
CA PRO A 68 -0.58 -8.85 21.38
C PRO A 68 -0.15 -10.32 21.51
N ALA A 69 -0.39 -11.15 20.48
CA ALA A 69 0.07 -12.52 20.42
C ALA A 69 1.60 -12.66 20.22
N SER A 70 2.31 -11.58 19.88
CA SER A 70 3.77 -11.55 19.68
C SER A 70 4.49 -10.55 20.60
N PRO A 71 4.42 -10.74 21.94
CA PRO A 71 4.90 -9.75 22.92
C PRO A 71 6.42 -9.49 22.88
N ASP A 72 7.22 -10.44 22.41
CA ASP A 72 8.68 -10.24 22.27
C ASP A 72 9.03 -9.24 21.16
N LEU A 73 8.33 -9.30 20.02
CA LEU A 73 8.54 -8.37 18.91
C LEU A 73 8.11 -6.96 19.32
N LEU A 74 6.98 -6.84 20.01
CA LEU A 74 6.52 -5.59 20.61
C LEU A 74 7.57 -5.01 21.57
N ARG A 75 8.14 -5.81 22.47
CA ARG A 75 9.19 -5.34 23.38
C ARG A 75 10.44 -4.89 22.65
N ARG A 76 10.85 -5.62 21.60
CA ARG A 76 12.02 -5.25 20.77
C ARG A 76 11.80 -4.01 19.92
N SER A 77 10.54 -3.69 19.58
CA SER A 77 10.19 -2.46 18.86
C SER A 77 10.32 -1.18 19.67
N TRP A 78 10.58 -1.30 20.98
CA TRP A 78 10.65 -0.15 21.89
C TRP A 78 11.94 0.67 21.73
N ASP A 79 12.95 0.11 21.07
CA ASP A 79 14.17 0.83 20.71
C ASP A 79 14.48 0.74 19.20
N ASP A 80 15.51 1.46 18.77
CA ASP A 80 15.94 1.52 17.37
C ASP A 80 16.72 0.27 16.92
N SER A 81 16.72 -0.84 17.67
CA SER A 81 17.47 -2.04 17.27
C SER A 81 16.97 -2.66 15.97
N LEU A 82 15.66 -2.57 15.70
CA LEU A 82 15.04 -3.08 14.48
C LEU A 82 15.20 -2.14 13.27
N THR A 83 15.68 -0.91 13.48
CA THR A 83 16.00 0.04 12.40
C THR A 83 17.43 -0.09 11.90
N LYS A 84 18.22 -1.02 12.45
CA LYS A 84 19.61 -1.29 12.04
C LYS A 84 19.76 -2.68 11.39
N PRO A 85 20.55 -2.83 10.31
CA PRO A 85 20.77 -4.12 9.67
C PRO A 85 21.32 -5.20 10.61
N GLU A 86 22.16 -4.80 11.58
CA GLU A 86 22.88 -5.69 12.49
C GLU A 86 22.00 -6.27 13.62
N GLY A 87 20.79 -5.71 13.83
CA GLY A 87 19.83 -6.19 14.84
C GLY A 87 19.04 -7.43 14.42
N ILE A 88 19.29 -7.95 13.21
CA ILE A 88 18.49 -8.97 12.55
C ILE A 88 19.28 -10.27 12.55
N GLY A 89 18.78 -11.29 13.26
CA GLY A 89 19.34 -12.63 13.19
C GLY A 89 19.31 -13.16 11.75
N LYS A 90 20.09 -14.21 11.45
CA LYS A 90 20.21 -14.82 10.10
C LYS A 90 18.91 -15.45 9.56
N GLU A 91 17.81 -15.29 10.26
CA GLU A 91 16.55 -16.00 10.05
C GLU A 91 15.52 -14.98 9.54
N ASN A 92 15.55 -14.73 8.23
CA ASN A 92 14.58 -13.94 7.45
C ASN A 92 14.42 -12.45 7.81
N ALA A 93 15.41 -11.65 7.38
CA ALA A 93 15.30 -10.49 6.48
C ALA A 93 14.27 -9.35 6.73
N TYR A 94 13.68 -9.20 7.91
CA TYR A 94 12.82 -8.04 8.22
C TYR A 94 13.63 -6.92 8.88
N TRP A 95 13.96 -5.88 8.12
CA TRP A 95 14.66 -4.68 8.58
C TRP A 95 13.77 -3.45 8.43
N TRP A 96 13.51 -2.71 9.52
CA TRP A 96 12.64 -1.52 9.46
C TRP A 96 13.31 -0.31 8.81
N GLY A 97 14.64 -0.30 8.72
CA GLY A 97 15.39 0.75 8.03
C GLY A 97 15.45 0.57 6.51
N GLN A 98 14.74 -0.42 5.95
CA GLN A 98 14.73 -0.69 4.51
C GLN A 98 14.13 0.47 3.68
N GLY A 99 13.33 1.33 4.30
CA GLY A 99 12.83 2.56 3.67
C GLY A 99 11.67 2.35 2.67
N PHE A 100 11.09 1.16 2.62
CA PHE A 100 9.86 0.85 1.89
C PHE A 100 9.13 -0.33 2.55
N THR A 101 7.90 -0.59 2.11
CA THR A 101 7.18 -1.83 2.42
C THR A 101 6.48 -2.38 1.20
N ILE A 102 6.25 -3.69 1.14
CA ILE A 102 5.50 -4.30 0.05
C ILE A 102 4.01 -4.33 0.36
N ALA A 103 3.22 -3.81 -0.57
CA ALA A 103 1.77 -3.91 -0.58
C ALA A 103 1.35 -5.35 -0.96
N TYR A 104 1.34 -6.23 0.03
CA TYR A 104 0.88 -7.61 -0.11
C TYR A 104 -0.14 -8.00 0.98
N PRO A 105 -1.39 -8.37 0.61
CA PRO A 105 -1.93 -8.44 -0.75
C PRO A 105 -2.16 -7.05 -1.41
N GLY A 106 -1.94 -5.93 -0.72
CA GLY A 106 -2.06 -4.60 -1.30
C GLY A 106 -3.45 -4.00 -1.17
N PHE A 107 -3.91 -3.25 -2.18
CA PHE A 107 -5.18 -2.52 -2.13
C PHE A 107 -6.38 -3.44 -2.43
N SER A 108 -7.41 -3.33 -1.59
CA SER A 108 -8.70 -4.01 -1.75
C SER A 108 -9.84 -3.01 -1.57
N TYR A 109 -10.92 -3.20 -2.33
CA TYR A 109 -12.10 -2.34 -2.30
C TYR A 109 -13.22 -3.02 -1.52
N ASP A 110 -13.85 -2.25 -0.63
CA ASP A 110 -15.03 -2.66 0.12
C ASP A 110 -16.29 -1.93 -0.40
N PRO A 111 -17.08 -2.55 -1.29
CA PRO A 111 -18.33 -1.96 -1.78
C PRO A 111 -19.43 -1.87 -0.73
N ASP A 112 -19.33 -2.67 0.34
CA ASP A 112 -20.41 -2.83 1.29
C ASP A 112 -20.24 -1.98 2.55
N SER A 113 -19.11 -1.28 2.67
CA SER A 113 -18.79 -0.37 3.77
C SER A 113 -19.96 0.55 4.15
N ALA A 114 -20.52 0.30 5.33
CA ALA A 114 -21.56 1.13 5.91
C ALA A 114 -21.09 2.58 6.09
N LYS A 115 -19.82 2.77 6.43
CA LYS A 115 -19.22 4.09 6.63
C LYS A 115 -19.09 4.87 5.31
N ALA A 116 -18.72 4.21 4.20
CA ALA A 116 -18.70 4.87 2.90
C ALA A 116 -20.11 5.27 2.42
N LYS A 117 -21.12 4.43 2.70
CA LYS A 117 -22.54 4.74 2.42
C LYS A 117 -23.03 5.94 3.23
N GLU A 118 -22.76 5.96 4.53
CA GLU A 118 -23.05 7.09 5.42
C GLU A 118 -22.39 8.39 4.92
N MET A 119 -21.09 8.35 4.61
CA MET A 119 -20.38 9.53 4.11
C MET A 119 -20.90 10.00 2.74
N THR A 120 -21.37 9.08 1.90
CA THR A 120 -22.02 9.42 0.63
C THR A 120 -23.29 10.25 0.85
N GLU A 121 -24.10 9.85 1.82
CA GLU A 121 -25.32 10.56 2.20
C GLU A 121 -25.01 11.94 2.80
N ILE A 122 -24.03 12.04 3.70
CA ILE A 122 -23.64 13.31 4.31
C ILE A 122 -23.07 14.29 3.27
N CYS A 123 -22.15 13.81 2.42
CA CYS A 123 -21.45 14.66 1.47
C CYS A 123 -22.24 14.93 0.18
N GLN A 124 -23.33 14.18 -0.06
CA GLN A 124 -24.09 14.21 -1.32
C GLN A 124 -23.18 13.97 -2.55
N ARG A 125 -22.17 13.11 -2.37
CA ARG A 125 -21.16 12.74 -3.37
C ARG A 125 -20.73 11.29 -3.15
N PRO A 126 -20.43 10.51 -4.19
CA PRO A 126 -19.95 9.14 -4.02
C PRO A 126 -18.70 9.07 -3.14
N MET A 127 -18.72 8.20 -2.13
CA MET A 127 -17.58 7.90 -1.28
C MET A 127 -17.27 6.40 -1.35
N TYR A 128 -16.00 6.06 -1.23
CA TYR A 128 -15.49 4.71 -1.45
C TYR A 128 -14.60 4.29 -0.28
N ALA A 129 -14.72 3.03 0.15
CA ALA A 129 -13.86 2.45 1.18
C ALA A 129 -12.84 1.51 0.55
N ILE A 130 -11.57 1.68 0.92
CA ILE A 130 -10.51 0.72 0.56
C ILE A 130 -9.69 0.34 1.78
N LYS A 131 -9.12 -0.85 1.72
CA LYS A 131 -8.12 -1.36 2.64
C LYS A 131 -6.82 -1.57 1.89
N LEU A 132 -5.75 -0.98 2.38
CA LEU A 132 -4.38 -1.32 2.01
C LEU A 132 -3.81 -2.28 3.06
N GLU A 133 -3.27 -3.39 2.58
CA GLU A 133 -2.47 -4.30 3.39
C GLU A 133 -1.03 -4.34 2.90
N THR A 134 -0.11 -4.17 3.84
CA THR A 134 1.32 -4.39 3.65
C THR A 134 1.79 -5.48 4.60
N GLU A 135 3.08 -5.81 4.55
CA GLU A 135 3.72 -6.67 5.55
C GLU A 135 3.80 -6.00 6.94
N HIS A 136 3.88 -4.66 7.00
CA HIS A 136 4.12 -3.92 8.25
C HIS A 136 2.87 -3.32 8.87
N TYR A 137 1.90 -2.93 8.06
CA TYR A 137 0.72 -2.20 8.49
C TYR A 137 -0.48 -2.41 7.57
N GLU A 138 -1.63 -2.02 8.08
CA GLU A 138 -2.88 -1.90 7.37
C GLU A 138 -3.39 -0.46 7.46
N ILE A 139 -3.95 0.03 6.37
CA ILE A 139 -4.63 1.32 6.33
C ILE A 139 -6.03 1.09 5.75
N ASN A 140 -7.08 1.46 6.47
CA ASN A 140 -8.43 1.53 5.91
C ASN A 140 -8.81 2.99 5.79
N PHE A 141 -9.37 3.40 4.65
CA PHE A 141 -9.75 4.79 4.48
C PHE A 141 -10.89 4.99 3.49
N ILE A 142 -11.58 6.11 3.67
CA ILE A 142 -12.76 6.52 2.90
C ILE A 142 -12.46 7.79 2.14
N PHE A 143 -12.64 7.75 0.83
CA PHE A 143 -12.25 8.83 -0.08
C PHE A 143 -13.30 9.06 -1.17
N HIS A 144 -13.23 10.22 -1.82
CA HIS A 144 -14.14 10.58 -2.91
C HIS A 144 -13.61 10.20 -4.29
N ASP A 145 -12.33 10.49 -4.56
CA ASP A 145 -11.75 10.34 -5.90
C ASP A 145 -10.28 9.94 -5.81
N PHE A 146 -9.78 9.29 -6.86
CA PHE A 146 -8.43 8.73 -6.93
C PHE A 146 -7.71 9.22 -8.20
N ARG A 147 -6.44 9.60 -8.04
CA ARG A 147 -5.57 9.99 -9.14
C ARG A 147 -4.29 9.18 -9.13
N PHE A 148 -3.83 8.87 -10.32
CA PHE A 148 -2.59 8.15 -10.58
C PHE A 148 -1.68 9.04 -11.43
N GLU A 149 -0.54 9.43 -10.88
CA GLU A 149 0.39 10.36 -11.52
C GLU A 149 1.77 9.71 -11.64
N HIS A 150 2.34 9.72 -12.84
CA HIS A 150 3.71 9.29 -13.07
C HIS A 150 4.68 10.41 -12.68
N LEU A 151 5.63 10.10 -11.79
CA LEU A 151 6.60 11.07 -11.28
C LEU A 151 7.94 10.97 -12.01
N SER A 152 8.42 9.74 -12.25
CA SER A 152 9.71 9.48 -12.86
C SER A 152 9.82 8.05 -13.36
N ASN A 153 10.66 7.80 -14.36
CA ASN A 153 10.96 6.44 -14.82
C ASN A 153 11.81 5.62 -13.81
N ASP A 154 12.28 6.24 -12.72
CA ASP A 154 13.08 5.57 -11.70
C ASP A 154 12.25 4.54 -10.93
N HIS A 155 12.79 3.34 -10.78
CA HIS A 155 12.15 2.22 -10.06
C HIS A 155 13.18 1.22 -9.47
N PRO A 156 14.28 1.69 -8.85
CA PRO A 156 15.37 0.81 -8.38
C PRO A 156 14.93 -0.15 -7.27
N ILE A 157 13.92 0.19 -6.47
CA ILE A 157 13.39 -0.70 -5.44
C ILE A 157 12.61 -1.83 -6.10
N SER A 158 11.76 -1.52 -7.08
CA SER A 158 11.05 -2.57 -7.83
C SER A 158 12.01 -3.50 -8.57
N ASP A 159 13.07 -2.95 -9.18
CA ASP A 159 14.13 -3.73 -9.84
C ASP A 159 14.86 -4.69 -8.90
N GLY A 160 15.02 -4.31 -7.62
CA GLY A 160 15.73 -5.09 -6.61
C GLY A 160 14.85 -6.08 -5.82
N VAL A 161 13.56 -5.79 -5.68
CA VAL A 161 12.61 -6.62 -4.91
C VAL A 161 11.99 -7.71 -5.76
N PHE A 162 11.63 -7.42 -7.01
CA PHE A 162 11.05 -8.43 -7.90
C PHE A 162 12.13 -9.13 -8.71
N ILE A 163 12.17 -10.46 -8.60
CA ILE A 163 13.07 -11.28 -9.42
C ILE A 163 12.70 -11.05 -10.89
N LYS A 164 13.61 -10.47 -11.68
CA LYS A 164 13.45 -10.38 -13.14
C LYS A 164 13.17 -11.79 -13.67
N PRO A 165 12.06 -12.04 -14.38
CA PRO A 165 11.84 -13.35 -14.94
C PRO A 165 12.98 -13.64 -15.91
N GLY A 166 13.87 -14.57 -15.55
CA GLY A 166 14.74 -15.22 -16.51
C GLY A 166 13.87 -15.86 -17.59
N PRO A 167 14.41 -16.16 -18.78
CA PRO A 167 13.62 -16.57 -19.95
C PRO A 167 12.76 -17.83 -19.77
N ASN A 168 12.83 -18.54 -18.62
CA ASN A 168 12.08 -19.78 -18.35
C ASN A 168 11.69 -19.95 -16.87
N VAL A 169 11.06 -18.99 -16.20
CA VAL A 169 10.54 -19.22 -14.84
C VAL A 169 9.10 -18.73 -14.68
N PHE A 170 8.18 -19.69 -14.50
CA PHE A 170 6.82 -19.47 -14.02
C PHE A 170 6.84 -19.05 -12.53
N ILE A 171 6.04 -18.05 -12.20
CA ILE A 171 5.92 -17.45 -10.87
C ILE A 171 5.28 -18.44 -9.89
N HIS A 172 6.06 -18.90 -8.90
CA HIS A 172 5.64 -19.17 -7.53
C HIS A 172 6.81 -19.78 -6.74
N LYS A 173 7.49 -18.99 -5.90
CA LYS A 173 8.21 -19.49 -4.70
C LYS A 173 8.85 -18.36 -3.86
N LEU A 174 8.02 -17.49 -3.30
CA LEU A 174 8.29 -16.86 -2.01
C LEU A 174 6.97 -16.92 -1.24
N PHE A 175 7.01 -17.32 0.02
CA PHE A 175 5.86 -17.67 0.88
C PHE A 175 5.25 -19.07 0.68
N ASN A 176 6.07 -20.12 0.87
CA ASN A 176 5.57 -21.31 1.54
C ASN A 176 6.71 -22.06 2.25
N LYS A 177 6.86 -21.81 3.55
CA LYS A 177 7.43 -22.77 4.50
C LYS A 177 6.73 -22.59 5.85
N ASN A 178 6.18 -23.71 6.33
CA ASN A 178 5.62 -23.98 7.66
C ASN A 178 4.10 -23.76 7.81
N ARG A 179 3.34 -24.70 7.25
CA ARG A 179 2.45 -25.53 8.07
C ARG A 179 3.05 -26.92 8.18
#